data_AF-A0A7M5XN86-F1
#
_entry.id   AF-A0A7M5XN86-F1
#
_cell.length_a   1.000
_cell.length_b   1.000
_cell.length_c   1.000
_cell.angle_alpha   90.00
_cell.angle_beta   90.00
_cell.angle_gamma   90.00
#
_symmetry.space_group_name_H-M   'P 1'
#
loop_
_entity.id
_entity.type
_entity.pdbx_description
1 polymer ?
#
loop_
_entity_poly.entity_id
_entity_poly.type
_entity_poly.pdbx_seq_one_letter_code
_entity_poly.pdbx_strand_id
1 'polypeptide(L)'
;IITVHGRRREQRGPLTGIASWDHIKAVKEAVSVPVFANGNIQYLRDVEKCIEYTKVDAVMSAEGALYNPAIFTGRQPPAWEMVDKYLAYCNQYPTNLSYVRGHLFRMWQKCLDNFPELRHPLGKVKKFEDMCKISDTIKEKAKV
;
A
#
# COMPACT_ATOMS: atom_id res chain seq x y z
N ILE A 1 -10.90 8.68 19.39
CA ILE A 1 -10.66 7.49 18.55
C ILE A 1 -9.25 7.01 18.83
N ILE A 2 -9.04 5.71 19.00
CA ILE A 2 -7.71 5.10 19.17
C ILE A 2 -7.46 4.17 17.98
N THR A 3 -6.27 4.19 17.39
CA THR A 3 -5.87 3.17 16.40
C THR A 3 -4.81 2.27 17.02
N VAL A 4 -5.02 0.96 16.97
CA VAL A 4 -4.10 -0.03 17.53
C VAL A 4 -3.41 -0.75 16.40
N HIS A 5 -2.10 -0.52 16.25
CA HIS A 5 -1.26 -1.38 15.42
C HIS A 5 -0.90 -2.62 16.24
N GLY A 6 -1.31 -3.81 15.78
CA GLY A 6 -1.12 -5.08 16.49
C GLY A 6 0.34 -5.57 16.59
N ARG A 7 1.33 -4.67 16.60
CA ARG A 7 2.76 -4.99 16.68
C ARG A 7 3.42 -4.22 17.80
N ARG A 8 4.38 -4.85 18.45
CA ARG A 8 5.31 -4.17 19.36
C ARG A 8 6.26 -3.30 18.56
N ARG A 9 6.82 -2.28 19.21
CA ARG A 9 7.78 -1.34 18.60
C ARG A 9 9.01 -2.05 18.02
N GLU A 10 9.40 -3.17 18.60
CA GLU A 10 10.56 -3.97 18.23
C GLU A 10 10.31 -4.83 16.99
N GLN A 11 9.05 -5.05 16.60
CA GLN A 11 8.67 -5.84 15.41
C GLN A 11 8.77 -4.99 14.13
N ARG A 12 10.02 -4.79 13.69
CA ARG A 12 10.37 -4.00 12.50
C ARG A 12 11.40 -4.72 11.63
N GLY A 13 11.45 -4.34 10.35
CA GLY A 13 12.40 -4.92 9.39
C GLY A 13 12.21 -6.44 9.26
N PRO A 14 13.28 -7.24 9.37
CA PRO A 14 13.18 -8.71 9.34
C PRO A 14 12.27 -9.30 10.43
N LEU A 15 12.07 -8.60 11.54
CA LEU A 15 11.29 -9.04 12.71
C LEU A 15 9.82 -8.59 12.67
N THR A 16 9.36 -8.03 11.54
CA THR A 16 8.02 -7.41 11.44
C THR A 16 6.88 -8.38 11.80
N GLY A 17 6.95 -9.63 11.33
CA GLY A 17 5.94 -10.65 11.62
C GLY A 17 4.49 -10.25 11.31
N ILE A 18 3.55 -11.01 11.87
CA ILE A 18 2.11 -10.76 11.74
C ILE A 18 1.64 -9.89 12.92
N ALA A 19 0.81 -8.90 12.64
CA ALA A 19 0.12 -8.10 13.64
C ALA A 19 -0.88 -8.98 14.40
N SER A 20 -0.80 -8.98 15.73
CA SER A 20 -1.69 -9.76 16.58
C SER A 20 -3.05 -9.08 16.70
N TRP A 21 -4.05 -9.66 16.05
CA TRP A 21 -5.44 -9.25 16.20
C TRP A 21 -5.99 -9.58 17.59
N ASP A 22 -5.43 -10.56 18.30
CA ASP A 22 -5.79 -10.85 19.70
C ASP A 22 -5.54 -9.65 20.62
N HIS A 23 -4.38 -9.00 20.46
CA HIS A 23 -4.04 -7.82 21.25
C HIS A 23 -4.93 -6.63 20.87
N ILE A 24 -5.28 -6.47 19.59
CA ILE A 24 -6.22 -5.43 19.15
C ILE A 24 -7.60 -5.67 19.77
N LYS A 25 -8.09 -6.92 19.75
CA LYS A 25 -9.35 -7.31 20.36
C LYS A 25 -9.37 -7.05 21.86
N ALA A 26 -8.32 -7.42 22.58
CA ALA A 26 -8.20 -7.17 24.01
C ALA A 26 -8.29 -5.67 24.33
N VAL A 27 -7.69 -4.80 23.50
CA VAL A 27 -7.86 -3.34 23.65
C VAL A 27 -9.29 -2.91 23.38
N LYS A 28 -9.93 -3.42 22.32
CA LYS A 28 -11.34 -3.10 22.00
C LYS A 28 -12.29 -3.49 23.13
N GLU A 29 -12.06 -4.62 23.78
CA GLU A 29 -12.87 -5.09 24.92
C GLU A 29 -12.64 -4.26 26.18
N ALA A 30 -11.46 -3.67 26.35
CA ALA A 30 -11.08 -2.92 27.55
C ALA A 30 -11.50 -1.43 27.55
N VAL A 31 -11.89 -0.87 26.40
CA VAL A 31 -12.17 0.58 26.27
C VAL A 31 -13.54 0.86 25.69
N SER A 32 -14.13 1.99 26.10
CA SER A 32 -15.43 2.45 25.59
C SER A 32 -15.34 3.39 24.38
N VAL A 33 -14.15 3.90 24.07
CA VAL A 33 -13.94 4.78 22.90
C VAL A 33 -13.84 3.97 21.60
N PRO A 34 -14.12 4.56 20.43
CA PRO A 34 -13.93 3.86 19.15
C PRO A 34 -12.47 3.44 18.93
N VAL A 35 -12.27 2.18 18.52
CA VAL A 35 -10.99 1.55 18.25
C VAL A 35 -10.91 1.16 16.78
N PHE A 36 -9.82 1.55 16.12
CA PHE A 36 -9.50 1.15 14.75
C PHE A 36 -8.37 0.11 14.77
N ALA A 37 -8.53 -0.99 14.05
CA ALA A 37 -7.45 -1.95 13.87
C ALA A 37 -6.46 -1.49 12.78
N ASN A 38 -5.17 -1.67 13.02
CA ASN A 38 -4.14 -1.52 12.01
C ASN A 38 -3.18 -2.72 12.01
N GLY A 39 -2.75 -3.12 10.82
CA GLY A 39 -1.76 -4.19 10.62
C GLY A 39 -2.30 -5.37 9.81
N ASN A 40 -1.53 -5.77 8.79
CA ASN A 40 -1.80 -6.92 7.92
C ASN A 40 -3.15 -6.90 7.15
N ILE A 41 -3.65 -5.72 6.78
CA ILE A 41 -4.85 -5.55 5.95
C ILE A 41 -4.42 -5.27 4.50
N GLN A 42 -4.43 -6.32 3.66
CA GLN A 42 -3.92 -6.28 2.29
C GLN A 42 -5.05 -6.30 1.24
N TYR A 43 -6.20 -6.86 1.61
CA TYR A 43 -7.37 -7.01 0.75
C TYR A 43 -8.64 -6.55 1.45
N LEU A 44 -9.69 -6.24 0.69
CA LEU A 44 -10.99 -5.89 1.27
C LEU A 44 -11.52 -6.99 2.21
N ARG A 45 -11.32 -8.27 1.86
CA ARG A 45 -11.69 -9.40 2.71
C ARG A 45 -10.96 -9.42 4.07
N ASP A 46 -9.75 -8.85 4.15
CA ASP A 46 -9.03 -8.76 5.42
C ASP A 46 -9.69 -7.74 6.35
N VAL A 47 -10.33 -6.69 5.79
CA VAL A 47 -11.12 -5.72 6.57
C VAL A 47 -12.29 -6.44 7.23
N GLU A 48 -13.06 -7.20 6.45
CA GLU A 48 -14.22 -7.96 6.93
C GLU A 48 -13.83 -8.93 8.04
N LYS A 49 -12.80 -9.77 7.79
CA LYS A 49 -12.28 -10.72 8.78
C LYS A 49 -11.77 -10.05 10.04
N CYS A 50 -11.06 -8.92 9.91
CA CYS A 50 -10.51 -8.20 11.05
C CYS A 50 -11.64 -7.66 11.94
N ILE A 51 -12.66 -7.02 11.35
CA ILE A 51 -13.82 -6.51 12.09
C ILE A 51 -14.60 -7.65 12.71
N GLU A 52 -14.86 -8.73 11.97
CA GLU A 52 -15.57 -9.90 12.48
C GLU A 52 -14.87 -10.51 13.70
N TYR A 53 -13.54 -10.64 13.64
CA TYR A 53 -12.75 -11.26 14.69
C TYR A 53 -12.56 -10.36 15.93
N THR A 54 -12.15 -9.11 15.70
CA THR A 54 -11.73 -8.17 16.77
C THR A 54 -12.85 -7.31 17.33
N LYS A 55 -13.99 -7.23 16.61
CA LYS A 55 -15.13 -6.35 16.93
C LYS A 55 -14.79 -4.86 17.00
N VAL A 56 -13.69 -4.44 16.37
CA VAL A 56 -13.29 -3.02 16.23
C VAL A 56 -14.30 -2.24 15.39
N ASP A 57 -14.30 -0.91 15.55
CA ASP A 57 -15.27 -0.03 14.90
C ASP A 57 -14.86 0.32 13.46
N ALA A 58 -13.56 0.27 13.14
CA ALA A 58 -13.05 0.42 11.78
C ALA A 58 -11.65 -0.19 11.62
N VAL A 59 -11.13 -0.10 10.39
CA VAL A 59 -9.80 -0.60 10.01
C VAL A 59 -9.02 0.49 9.30
N MET A 60 -7.73 0.59 9.60
CA MET A 60 -6.76 1.41 8.88
C MET A 60 -5.81 0.49 8.10
N SER A 61 -5.74 0.65 6.78
CA SER A 61 -4.73 0.01 5.93
C SER A 61 -3.66 1.01 5.51
N ALA A 62 -2.42 0.53 5.37
CA ALA A 62 -1.28 1.33 4.94
C ALA A 62 -0.53 0.64 3.81
N GLU A 63 0.14 -0.49 4.10
CA GLU A 63 0.99 -1.18 3.13
C GLU A 63 0.20 -1.72 1.92
N GLY A 64 -0.97 -2.32 2.12
CA GLY A 64 -1.80 -2.82 1.01
C GLY A 64 -2.19 -1.72 0.02
N ALA A 65 -2.47 -0.51 0.52
CA ALA A 65 -2.80 0.65 -0.31
C ALA A 65 -1.62 1.15 -1.17
N LEU A 66 -0.37 0.91 -0.76
CA LEU A 66 0.82 1.25 -1.55
C LEU A 66 0.98 0.34 -2.77
N TYR A 67 0.54 -0.92 -2.68
CA TYR A 67 0.58 -1.88 -3.79
C TYR A 67 -0.65 -1.79 -4.67
N ASN A 68 -1.84 -1.68 -4.08
CA ASN A 68 -3.11 -1.51 -4.78
C ASN A 68 -3.94 -0.40 -4.11
N PRO A 69 -3.88 0.84 -4.63
CA PRO A 69 -4.71 1.95 -4.15
C PRO A 69 -6.23 1.69 -4.22
N ALA A 70 -6.68 0.73 -5.05
CA ALA A 70 -8.09 0.36 -5.16
C ALA A 70 -8.56 -0.67 -4.12
N ILE A 71 -7.76 -0.98 -3.09
CA ILE A 71 -8.07 -1.98 -2.05
C ILE A 71 -9.52 -1.87 -1.50
N PHE A 72 -10.02 -0.65 -1.27
CA PHE A 72 -11.35 -0.42 -0.70
C PHE A 72 -12.51 -0.58 -1.71
N THR A 73 -12.20 -0.72 -3.00
CA THR A 73 -13.21 -0.98 -4.05
C THR A 73 -13.49 -2.48 -4.23
N GLY A 74 -12.70 -3.35 -3.56
CA GLY A 74 -12.72 -4.79 -3.78
C GLY A 74 -12.09 -5.24 -5.10
N ARG A 75 -11.68 -4.30 -5.97
CA ARG A 75 -11.07 -4.61 -7.27
C ARG A 75 -9.58 -4.94 -7.11
N GLN A 76 -9.11 -5.84 -7.96
CA GLN A 76 -7.69 -6.10 -8.22
C GLN A 76 -7.34 -5.64 -9.63
N PRO A 77 -7.35 -4.32 -9.90
CA PRO A 77 -7.01 -3.83 -11.22
C PRO A 77 -5.54 -4.15 -11.53
N PRO A 78 -5.17 -4.25 -12.81
CA PRO A 78 -3.77 -4.30 -13.16
C PRO A 78 -3.05 -3.03 -12.70
N ALA A 79 -1.78 -3.16 -12.31
CA ALA A 79 -1.01 -2.08 -11.69
C ALA A 79 -1.01 -0.79 -12.52
N TRP A 80 -0.94 -0.89 -13.85
CA TRP A 80 -0.95 0.27 -14.74
C TRP A 80 -2.21 1.13 -14.62
N GLU A 81 -3.37 0.55 -14.32
CA GLU A 81 -4.60 1.35 -14.16
C GLU A 81 -4.47 2.31 -12.97
N MET A 82 -3.88 1.85 -11.87
CA MET A 82 -3.69 2.66 -10.66
C MET A 82 -2.52 3.64 -10.83
N VAL A 83 -1.45 3.21 -11.48
CA VAL A 83 -0.28 4.05 -11.76
C VAL A 83 -0.65 5.21 -12.69
N ASP A 84 -1.39 4.96 -13.78
CA ASP A 84 -1.82 6.01 -14.71
C ASP A 84 -2.63 7.09 -13.98
N LYS A 85 -3.59 6.68 -13.13
CA LYS A 85 -4.38 7.60 -12.30
C LYS A 85 -3.51 8.37 -11.30
N TYR A 86 -2.59 7.68 -10.64
CA TYR A 86 -1.67 8.29 -9.68
C TYR A 86 -0.77 9.35 -10.35
N LEU A 87 -0.17 9.02 -11.49
CA LEU A 87 0.66 9.95 -12.26
C LEU A 87 -0.16 11.13 -12.80
N ALA A 88 -1.40 10.92 -13.24
CA ALA A 88 -2.30 12.01 -13.61
C ALA A 88 -2.53 12.98 -12.45
N TYR A 89 -2.74 12.48 -11.22
CA TYR A 89 -2.84 13.32 -10.04
C TYR A 89 -1.52 14.02 -9.70
N CYS A 90 -0.37 13.36 -9.83
CA CYS A 90 0.93 14.01 -9.61
C CYS A 90 1.23 15.09 -10.66
N ASN A 91 0.71 14.96 -11.88
CA ASN A 91 0.80 16.00 -12.90
C ASN A 91 -0.10 17.20 -12.55
N GLN A 92 -1.33 16.94 -12.10
CA GLN A 92 -2.27 17.98 -11.68
C GLN A 92 -1.84 18.69 -10.39
N TYR A 93 -1.25 17.94 -9.46
CA TYR A 93 -0.80 18.39 -8.15
C TYR A 93 0.68 18.04 -7.95
N PRO A 94 1.61 18.87 -8.50
CA PRO A 94 3.04 18.59 -8.45
C PRO A 94 3.55 18.39 -7.02
N THR A 95 4.39 17.38 -6.85
CA THR A 95 5.00 17.03 -5.57
C THR A 95 6.45 16.59 -5.76
N ASN A 96 7.16 16.33 -4.66
CA ASN A 96 8.54 15.91 -4.72
C ASN A 96 8.68 14.56 -5.45
N LEU A 97 9.58 14.50 -6.44
CA LEU A 97 9.85 13.29 -7.22
C LEU A 97 10.25 12.08 -6.37
N SER A 98 10.88 12.29 -5.20
CA SER A 98 11.21 11.19 -4.31
C SER A 98 9.98 10.47 -3.75
N TYR A 99 8.89 11.20 -3.50
CA TYR A 99 7.62 10.62 -3.04
C TYR A 99 6.95 9.82 -4.15
N VAL A 100 6.88 10.42 -5.35
CA VAL A 100 6.34 9.76 -6.55
C VAL A 100 7.12 8.47 -6.83
N ARG A 101 8.45 8.55 -6.84
CA ARG A 101 9.33 7.39 -7.05
C ARG A 101 9.09 6.30 -6.02
N GLY A 102 8.97 6.66 -4.74
CA GLY A 102 8.71 5.72 -3.65
C GLY A 102 7.40 4.95 -3.86
N HIS A 103 6.33 5.65 -4.27
CA HIS A 103 5.06 5.00 -4.58
C HIS A 103 5.13 4.14 -5.84
N LEU A 104 5.80 4.58 -6.90
CA LEU A 104 5.97 3.78 -8.11
C LEU A 104 6.74 2.48 -7.85
N PHE A 105 7.77 2.49 -7.00
CA PHE A 105 8.46 1.25 -6.61
C PHE A 105 7.54 0.26 -5.90
N ARG A 106 6.52 0.74 -5.18
CA ARG A 106 5.52 -0.10 -4.52
C ARG A 106 4.47 -0.59 -5.52
N MET A 107 3.83 0.31 -6.26
CA MET A 107 2.78 -0.06 -7.22
C MET A 107 3.32 -0.98 -8.33
N TRP A 108 4.56 -0.76 -8.78
CA TRP A 108 5.21 -1.59 -9.80
C TRP A 108 5.99 -2.78 -9.25
N GLN A 109 5.95 -3.08 -7.95
CA GLN A 109 6.84 -4.08 -7.32
C GLN A 109 6.93 -5.38 -8.14
N LYS A 110 5.78 -6.02 -8.42
CA LYS A 110 5.75 -7.28 -9.18
C LYS A 110 6.31 -7.14 -10.60
N CYS A 111 6.00 -6.04 -11.29
CA CYS A 111 6.53 -5.77 -12.62
C CYS A 111 8.05 -5.54 -12.59
N LEU A 112 8.56 -4.85 -11.57
CA LEU A 112 9.99 -4.61 -11.39
C LEU A 112 10.76 -5.84 -10.89
N ASP A 113 10.07 -6.83 -10.33
CA ASP A 113 10.66 -8.14 -10.02
C ASP A 113 10.79 -8.98 -11.30
N ASN A 114 9.82 -8.87 -12.22
CA ASN A 114 9.86 -9.52 -13.54
C ASN A 114 10.78 -8.81 -14.56
N PHE A 115 10.92 -7.49 -14.44
CA PHE A 115 11.72 -6.62 -15.31
C PHE A 115 12.76 -5.84 -14.49
N PRO A 116 13.74 -6.53 -13.86
CA PRO A 116 14.69 -5.91 -12.94
C PRO A 116 15.55 -4.83 -13.60
N GLU A 117 15.73 -4.88 -14.92
CA GLU A 117 16.46 -3.88 -15.71
C GLU A 117 15.82 -2.49 -15.62
N LEU A 118 14.52 -2.39 -15.32
CA LEU A 118 13.79 -1.12 -15.23
C LEU A 118 13.90 -0.47 -13.85
N ARG A 119 14.41 -1.18 -12.82
CA ARG A 119 14.59 -0.63 -11.47
C ARG A 119 15.61 0.50 -11.42
N HIS A 120 16.76 0.32 -12.07
CA HIS A 120 17.83 1.32 -12.06
C HIS A 120 17.43 2.61 -12.80
N PRO A 121 16.86 2.54 -14.03
CA PRO A 121 16.29 3.71 -14.70
C PRO A 121 15.28 4.46 -13.82
N LEU A 122 14.28 3.77 -13.25
CA LEU A 122 13.27 4.39 -12.37
C LEU A 122 13.92 5.06 -11.15
N GLY A 123 14.95 4.42 -10.59
CA GLY A 123 15.75 4.91 -9.47
C GLY A 123 16.51 6.21 -9.75
N LYS A 124 16.90 6.46 -11.01
CA LYS A 124 17.78 7.57 -11.41
C LYS A 124 17.04 8.76 -12.04
N VAL A 125 15.74 8.64 -12.29
CA VAL A 125 14.94 9.72 -12.87
C VAL A 125 15.04 11.03 -12.08
N LYS A 126 15.28 12.14 -12.79
CA LYS A 126 15.35 13.50 -12.25
C LYS A 126 14.23 14.43 -12.71
N LYS A 127 13.38 14.00 -13.65
CA LYS A 127 12.28 14.77 -14.23
C LYS A 127 10.99 13.95 -14.22
N PHE A 128 9.84 14.59 -14.03
CA PHE A 128 8.57 13.88 -13.93
C PHE A 128 8.19 13.19 -15.25
N GLU A 129 8.46 13.84 -16.38
CA GLU A 129 8.18 13.32 -17.72
C GLU A 129 8.94 12.02 -18.00
N ASP A 130 10.20 11.93 -17.56
CA ASP A 130 11.01 10.73 -17.70
C ASP A 130 10.52 9.60 -16.78
N MET A 131 9.85 9.93 -15.67
CA MET A 131 9.20 8.96 -14.78
C MET A 131 7.96 8.34 -15.44
N CYS A 132 7.17 9.17 -16.14
CA CYS A 132 6.04 8.72 -16.92
C CYS A 132 6.49 7.78 -18.04
N LYS A 133 7.52 8.16 -18.83
CA LYS A 133 8.07 7.33 -19.90
C LYS A 133 8.50 5.94 -19.43
N ILE A 134 9.20 5.87 -18.30
CA ILE A 134 9.60 4.56 -17.73
C ILE A 134 8.37 3.76 -17.29
N SER A 135 7.37 4.41 -16.70
CA SER A 135 6.12 3.74 -16.32
C SER A 135 5.37 3.20 -17.54
N ASP A 136 5.37 3.93 -18.66
CA ASP A 136 4.82 3.46 -19.93
C ASP A 136 5.58 2.24 -20.46
N THR A 137 6.93 2.24 -20.39
CA THR A 137 7.74 1.07 -20.75
C THR A 137 7.42 -0.15 -19.88
N ILE A 138 7.26 0.02 -18.57
CA ILE A 138 6.86 -1.06 -17.65
C ILE A 138 5.48 -1.60 -18.05
N LYS A 139 4.53 -0.70 -18.32
CA LYS A 139 3.16 -1.03 -18.73
C LYS A 139 3.12 -1.79 -20.05
N GLU A 140 3.88 -1.39 -21.05
CA GLU A 140 3.98 -2.08 -22.34
C GLU A 140 4.50 -3.50 -22.16
N LYS A 141 5.60 -3.67 -21.41
CA LYS A 141 6.16 -4.99 -21.10
C LYS A 141 5.21 -5.88 -20.30
N ALA A 142 4.41 -5.30 -19.39
CA ALA A 142 3.47 -6.06 -18.55
C ALA A 142 2.19 -6.50 -19.29
N LYS A 143 1.92 -5.96 -20.50
CA LYS A 143 0.78 -6.34 -21.34
C LYS A 143 1.09 -7.46 -22.33
N VAL A 144 2.36 -7.78 -22.51
CA VAL A 144 2.87 -8.87 -23.36
C VAL A 144 3.00 -10.13 -22.50
#